data_AF-A0AAC9VB05-F1
#
_entry.id   AF-A0AAC9VB05-F1
#
_cell.length_a   1.000
_cell.length_b   1.000
_cell.length_c   1.000
_cell.angle_alpha   90.00
_cell.angle_beta   90.00
_cell.angle_gamma   90.00
#
_symmetry.space_group_name_H-M   'P 1'
#
loop_
_entity.id
_entity.type
_entity.pdbx_description
1 polymer ?
#
loop_
_entity_poly.entity_id
_entity_poly.type
_entity_poly.pdbx_seq_one_letter_code
_entity_poly.pdbx_strand_id
1 'polypeptide(L)' 'MKKARLIAGLTQQETADLLNVHRQTYIKWEKDPDNMPVGQAKKFSESVNLNVDEIFFGVESTLSRIS' A
#
# COMPACT_ATOMS: atom_id res chain seq x y z
N MET A 1 1.27 -0.39 3.36
CA MET A 1 0.11 -0.08 2.49
C MET A 1 -0.94 0.88 3.08
N LYS A 2 -1.64 0.57 4.19
CA LYS A 2 -2.72 1.45 4.74
C LYS A 2 -2.32 2.92 4.90
N LYS A 3 -1.12 3.17 5.44
CA LYS A 3 -0.57 4.51 5.63
C LYS A 3 -0.46 5.28 4.30
N ALA A 4 0.10 4.65 3.28
CA ALA A 4 0.23 5.24 1.93
C ALA A 4 -1.14 5.64 1.36
N ARG A 5 -2.12 4.74 1.45
CA ARG A 5 -3.50 5.02 1.02
C ARG A 5 -4.11 6.22 1.74
N LEU A 6 -3.96 6.28 3.08
CA LEU A 6 -4.52 7.36 3.88
C LEU A 6 -3.84 8.71 3.60
N ILE A 7 -2.52 8.72 3.37
CA ILE A 7 -1.79 9.93 2.96
C ILE A 7 -2.28 10.43 1.60
N ALA A 8 -2.58 9.51 0.67
CA ALA A 8 -3.15 9.83 -0.62
C ALA A 8 -4.64 10.23 -0.56
N GLY A 9 -5.28 10.22 0.62
CA GLY A 9 -6.68 10.61 0.78
C GLY A 9 -7.68 9.61 0.20
N LEU A 10 -7.26 8.38 -0.10
CA LEU A 10 -8.08 7.38 -0.80
C LEU A 10 -8.84 6.48 0.18
N THR A 11 -10.07 6.14 -0.15
CA THR A 11 -10.82 5.04 0.46
C THR A 11 -10.36 3.68 -0.09
N GLN A 12 -10.73 2.61 0.61
CA GLN A 12 -10.46 1.25 0.12
C GLN A 12 -11.22 0.91 -1.16
N GLN A 13 -12.39 1.52 -1.37
CA GLN A 13 -13.17 1.33 -2.60
C GLN A 13 -12.47 2.02 -3.77
N GLU A 14 -12.15 3.30 -3.64
CA GLU A 14 -11.45 4.06 -4.69
C GLU A 14 -10.11 3.41 -5.07
N THR A 15 -9.36 2.93 -4.09
CA THR A 15 -8.09 2.24 -4.37
C THR A 15 -8.31 0.92 -5.12
N ALA A 16 -9.36 0.18 -4.79
CA ALA A 16 -9.70 -1.04 -5.50
C ALA A 16 -10.15 -0.76 -6.94
N ASP A 17 -10.92 0.32 -7.14
CA ASP A 17 -11.36 0.78 -8.46
C ASP A 17 -10.17 1.20 -9.34
N LEU A 18 -9.21 1.96 -8.79
CA LEU A 18 -7.96 2.34 -9.47
C LEU A 18 -7.11 1.12 -9.88
N LEU A 19 -7.10 0.08 -9.04
CA LEU A 19 -6.37 -1.16 -9.30
C LEU A 19 -7.17 -2.15 -10.16
N ASN A 20 -8.41 -1.82 -10.51
CA ASN A 20 -9.38 -2.67 -11.21
C ASN A 20 -9.54 -4.05 -10.54
N VAL A 21 -9.78 -4.05 -9.22
CA VAL A 21 -10.02 -5.26 -8.42
C VAL A 21 -11.22 -5.08 -7.50
N HIS A 22 -11.73 -6.19 -6.97
CA HIS A 22 -12.77 -6.13 -5.96
C HIS A 22 -12.24 -5.51 -4.66
N ARG A 23 -13.06 -4.70 -3.97
CA ARG A 23 -12.69 -4.08 -2.68
C ARG A 23 -12.16 -5.08 -1.67
N GLN A 24 -12.74 -6.28 -1.61
CA GLN A 24 -12.28 -7.34 -0.70
C GLN A 24 -10.88 -7.85 -1.03
N THR A 25 -10.51 -7.89 -2.32
CA THR A 25 -9.15 -8.24 -2.76
C THR A 25 -8.15 -7.21 -2.25
N TYR A 26 -8.46 -5.91 -2.41
CA TYR A 26 -7.62 -4.85 -1.88
C TYR A 26 -7.51 -4.89 -0.34
N ILE A 27 -8.60 -5.16 0.38
CA ILE A 27 -8.56 -5.30 1.86
C ILE A 27 -7.63 -6.44 2.29
N LYS A 28 -7.62 -7.57 1.55
CA LYS A 28 -6.69 -8.68 1.83
C LYS A 28 -5.24 -8.22 1.66
N TRP A 29 -4.93 -7.54 0.57
CA TRP A 29 -3.58 -7.00 0.35
C TRP A 29 -3.18 -5.91 1.36
N GLU A 30 -4.12 -5.06 1.80
CA GLU A 30 -3.81 -4.06 2.82
C GLU A 30 -3.47 -4.69 4.18
N LYS A 31 -4.09 -5.85 4.49
CA LYS A 31 -3.79 -6.64 5.70
C LYS A 31 -2.52 -7.48 5.57
N ASP A 32 -2.28 -8.01 4.38
CA ASP A 32 -1.17 -8.90 4.06
C ASP A 32 -0.57 -8.51 2.70
N PRO A 33 0.37 -7.54 2.71
CA PRO A 33 0.91 -6.94 1.49
C PRO A 33 1.74 -7.92 0.64
N ASP A 34 2.31 -8.97 1.23
CA ASP A 34 3.14 -9.97 0.54
C ASP A 34 2.35 -10.76 -0.50
N ASN A 35 1.02 -10.83 -0.33
CA ASN A 35 0.11 -11.48 -1.26
C ASN A 35 -0.34 -10.59 -2.44
N MET A 36 0.16 -9.35 -2.52
CA MET A 36 -0.10 -8.46 -3.65
C MET A 36 0.81 -8.81 -4.84
N PRO A 37 0.25 -9.08 -6.04
CA PRO A 37 1.08 -9.26 -7.23
C PRO A 37 1.93 -8.02 -7.51
N VAL A 38 3.19 -8.21 -7.92
CA VAL A 38 4.13 -7.11 -8.20
C VAL A 38 3.56 -6.09 -9.19
N GLY A 39 2.81 -6.54 -10.20
CA GLY A 39 2.15 -5.64 -11.15
C GLY A 39 1.12 -4.70 -10.50
N GLN A 40 0.41 -5.17 -9.47
CA GLN A 40 -0.55 -4.36 -8.71
C GLN A 40 0.15 -3.46 -7.70
N ALA A 41 1.27 -3.91 -7.12
CA ALA A 41 2.11 -3.08 -6.26
C ALA A 41 2.65 -1.85 -7.02
N LYS A 42 3.08 -2.03 -8.28
CA LYS A 42 3.51 -0.92 -9.16
C LYS A 42 2.38 0.07 -9.47
N LYS A 43 1.20 -0.42 -9.84
CA LYS A 43 0.05 0.48 -10.07
C LYS A 43 -0.36 1.22 -8.80
N PHE A 44 -0.30 0.55 -7.66
CA PHE A 44 -0.61 1.17 -6.38
C PHE A 44 0.41 2.26 -6.04
N SER A 45 1.70 2.02 -6.27
CA SER A 45 2.77 2.99 -6.04
C SER A 45 2.60 4.25 -6.90
N GLU A 46 2.20 4.09 -8.15
CA GLU A 46 1.84 5.21 -9.05
C GLU A 46 0.62 5.99 -8.53
N SER A 47 -0.41 5.28 -8.05
CA SER A 47 -1.67 5.89 -7.58
C SER A 47 -1.50 6.74 -6.33
N VAL A 48 -0.56 6.38 -5.45
CA VAL A 48 -0.29 7.10 -4.19
C VAL A 48 0.96 7.99 -4.25
N ASN A 49 1.64 8.03 -5.40
CA ASN A 49 2.88 8.77 -5.62
C ASN A 49 3.96 8.51 -4.55
N LEU A 50 4.17 7.24 -4.22
CA LEU A 50 5.22 6.77 -3.31
C LEU A 50 5.93 5.58 -3.94
N ASN A 51 7.22 5.39 -3.66
CA ASN A 51 7.93 4.22 -4.14
C ASN A 51 7.44 2.95 -3.42
N VAL A 52 7.57 1.79 -4.09
CA VAL A 52 7.23 0.49 -3.48
C VAL A 52 7.99 0.31 -2.17
N ASP A 53 9.26 0.70 -2.10
CA ASP A 53 10.04 0.58 -0.86
C ASP A 53 9.45 1.41 0.29
N GLU A 54 8.93 2.60 0.02
CA GLU A 54 8.31 3.45 1.03
C GLU A 54 6.96 2.88 1.51
N ILE A 55 6.24 2.20 0.62
CA ILE A 55 4.92 1.61 0.91
C ILE A 55 5.03 0.34 1.77
N PHE A 56 6.07 -0.46 1.54
CA PHE A 56 6.27 -1.78 2.14
C PHE A 56 7.34 -1.79 3.25
N PHE A 57 8.40 -0.98 3.16
CA PHE A 57 9.51 -0.93 4.14
C PHE A 57 9.61 0.39 4.93
N GLY A 58 8.79 1.41 4.62
CA GLY A 58 8.84 2.77 5.20
C GLY A 58 8.46 2.91 6.69
N VAL A 59 8.61 1.86 7.51
CA VAL A 59 8.27 1.87 8.94
C VAL A 59 9.37 1.33 9.87
N GLU A 60 10.53 0.87 9.37
CA GLU A 60 11.59 0.35 10.26
C GLU A 60 12.49 1.42 10.90
N SER A 61 12.54 2.65 10.41
CA SER A 61 13.54 3.65 10.84
C SER A 61 13.22 4.47 12.10
N THR A 62 12.31 4.04 12.97
CA THR A 62 12.11 4.68 14.29
C THR A 62 12.45 3.81 15.51
N LEU A 63 12.93 2.57 15.35
CA LEU A 63 13.22 1.68 16.49
C LEU A 63 14.68 1.26 16.73
N SER A 64 15.65 1.72 15.92
CA SER A 64 17.09 1.38 16.14
C SER A 64 17.96 2.55 16.62
N ARG A 65 17.45 3.48 17.43
CA ARG A 65 18.32 4.52 18.06
C ARG A 65 18.40 4.52 19.58
N ILE A 66 17.83 3.53 20.29
CA ILE A 66 18.12 3.34 21.72
C ILE A 66 18.06 1.84 22.07
N SER A 67 19.21 1.17 22.04
CA SER A 67 19.60 0.05 22.92
C SER A 67 21.11 -0.07 22.88
#